data_AF-A0A5N7B0H3-F1
#
_entry.id   AF-A0A5N7B0H3-F1
#
_cell.length_a   1.000
_cell.length_b   1.000
_cell.length_c   1.000
_cell.angle_alpha   90.00
_cell.angle_beta   90.00
_cell.angle_gamma   90.00
#
_symmetry.space_group_name_H-M   'P 1'
#
loop_
_entity.id
_entity.type
_entity.pdbx_description
1 polymer ?
#
loop_
_entity_poly.entity_id
_entity_poly.type
_entity_poly.pdbx_seq_one_letter_code
_entity_poly.pdbx_strand_id
1 'polypeptide(L)'
;MTEQRLSFKTLSSVFMLICLLPWNTRAATPTCNTQDLSANNVAKCDCAKSFSNAGCKQCIDPYCKVPVKPSLVPNTCSDGCVTANLNCDTCFIYFGGLCECLKGTATSCRKSGNWWMLNSHTIITSSQRIPGILQVGTDNGGWQLGQTILKEGTTSISPKVKLSRKYGTLSLNSVLVRDQEQVHIHLCENTNSQLRKYLSSSAVKRSNYQTMKAIPTTLPGYPSDSIHCQASQSKSDSNIDVAKITSDYLKTVTSGCDMDHVGNGLITDDDDYSWVCVTTQQSSGEQLFCGT
;
A
#
# COMPACT_ATOMS: atom_id res chain seq x y z
N MET A 1 -75.93 -49.86 -31.63
CA MET A 1 -74.87 -50.83 -31.31
C MET A 1 -73.84 -50.67 -32.44
N THR A 2 -72.66 -50.10 -32.26
CA THR A 2 -71.69 -50.27 -31.18
C THR A 2 -70.77 -49.04 -31.17
N GLU A 3 -70.58 -48.43 -30.00
CA GLU A 3 -69.57 -47.40 -29.73
C GLU A 3 -68.16 -48.00 -29.87
N GLN A 4 -67.23 -47.29 -30.53
CA GLN A 4 -65.80 -47.44 -30.25
C GLN A 4 -65.23 -46.10 -29.82
N ARG A 5 -65.01 -45.99 -28.50
CA ARG A 5 -64.34 -44.88 -27.84
C ARG A 5 -62.83 -45.00 -28.04
N LEU A 6 -62.22 -43.93 -28.53
CA LEU A 6 -60.77 -43.72 -28.48
C LEU A 6 -60.30 -43.74 -27.02
N SER A 7 -59.43 -44.70 -26.69
CA SER A 7 -58.70 -44.74 -25.43
C SER A 7 -57.46 -43.85 -25.51
N PHE A 8 -57.57 -42.60 -25.06
CA PHE A 8 -56.42 -41.79 -24.66
C PHE A 8 -55.85 -42.36 -23.37
N LYS A 9 -54.70 -43.05 -23.44
CA LYS A 9 -53.93 -43.42 -22.25
C LYS A 9 -52.45 -43.09 -22.46
N THR A 10 -51.90 -42.50 -21.40
CA THR A 10 -50.48 -42.40 -21.03
C THR A 10 -49.57 -41.47 -21.86
N LEU A 11 -49.71 -40.17 -21.61
CA LEU A 11 -48.62 -39.18 -21.71
C LEU A 11 -48.76 -38.19 -20.54
N SER A 12 -48.71 -38.69 -19.30
CA SER A 12 -48.80 -37.82 -18.12
C SER A 12 -48.02 -38.40 -16.94
N SER A 13 -46.72 -38.61 -17.12
CA SER A 13 -45.82 -38.95 -16.00
C SER A 13 -44.39 -38.44 -16.14
N VAL A 14 -44.06 -37.64 -17.17
CA VAL A 14 -42.70 -37.10 -17.34
C VAL A 14 -42.60 -35.61 -16.95
N PHE A 15 -43.72 -34.92 -16.71
CA PHE A 15 -43.71 -33.48 -16.42
C PHE A 15 -43.60 -33.09 -14.93
N MET A 16 -43.44 -34.05 -14.02
CA MET A 16 -43.42 -33.80 -12.57
C MET A 16 -42.12 -34.23 -11.90
N LEU A 17 -40.98 -34.12 -12.60
CA LEU A 17 -39.65 -34.37 -12.03
C LEU A 17 -38.59 -33.31 -12.39
N ILE A 18 -39.01 -32.13 -12.86
CA ILE A 18 -38.10 -31.00 -13.15
C ILE A 18 -38.17 -29.90 -12.06
N CYS A 19 -39.19 -29.93 -11.17
CA CYS A 19 -39.36 -28.93 -10.11
C CYS A 19 -38.68 -29.28 -8.77
N LEU A 20 -37.91 -30.37 -8.69
CA LEU A 20 -37.19 -30.79 -7.47
C LEU A 20 -35.66 -30.76 -7.63
N LEU A 21 -35.14 -30.10 -8.66
CA LEU A 21 -33.76 -29.68 -8.62
C LEU A 21 -33.73 -28.46 -7.68
N PRO A 22 -33.12 -28.55 -6.48
CA PRO A 22 -32.87 -27.36 -5.69
C PRO A 22 -32.05 -26.46 -6.60
N TRP A 23 -32.67 -25.39 -7.11
CA TRP A 23 -31.94 -24.28 -7.67
C TRP A 23 -31.05 -23.83 -6.52
N ASN A 24 -29.80 -24.29 -6.54
CA ASN A 24 -28.72 -23.73 -5.77
C ASN A 24 -28.55 -22.31 -6.29
N THR A 25 -29.46 -21.42 -5.94
CA THR A 25 -29.23 -19.99 -5.90
C THR A 25 -28.19 -19.81 -4.82
N ARG A 26 -26.92 -20.13 -5.15
CA ARG A 26 -25.79 -19.65 -4.37
C ARG A 26 -25.93 -18.14 -4.42
N ALA A 27 -26.51 -17.56 -3.38
CA ALA A 27 -26.50 -16.12 -3.19
C ALA A 27 -25.06 -15.68 -3.43
N ALA A 28 -24.87 -14.66 -4.26
CA ALA A 28 -23.55 -14.13 -4.54
C ALA A 28 -22.86 -13.87 -3.20
N THR A 29 -21.69 -14.46 -3.01
CA THR A 29 -20.91 -14.27 -1.78
C THR A 29 -20.59 -12.78 -1.66
N PRO A 30 -20.86 -12.15 -0.49
CA PRO A 30 -20.65 -10.71 -0.35
C PRO A 30 -19.18 -10.35 -0.51
N THR A 31 -18.87 -9.15 -0.99
CA THR A 31 -17.49 -8.66 -1.04
C THR A 31 -16.97 -8.41 0.39
N CYS A 32 -15.70 -8.76 0.65
CA CYS A 32 -15.07 -8.55 1.95
C CYS A 32 -15.04 -7.07 2.31
N ASN A 33 -15.60 -6.74 3.47
CA ASN A 33 -15.65 -5.37 3.98
C ASN A 33 -14.46 -5.05 4.89
N THR A 34 -14.39 -3.83 5.41
CA THR A 34 -13.27 -3.38 6.26
C THR A 34 -13.15 -4.20 7.56
N GLN A 35 -14.26 -4.64 8.14
CA GLN A 35 -14.26 -5.48 9.34
C GLN A 35 -13.73 -6.88 9.04
N ASP A 36 -14.09 -7.46 7.89
CA ASP A 36 -13.60 -8.78 7.47
C ASP A 36 -12.08 -8.75 7.31
N LEU A 37 -11.53 -7.69 6.71
CA LEU A 37 -10.08 -7.54 6.49
C LEU A 37 -9.32 -7.24 7.79
N SER A 38 -9.81 -6.30 8.61
CA SER A 38 -9.13 -5.92 9.85
C SER A 38 -9.11 -7.05 10.89
N ALA A 39 -10.13 -7.91 10.89
CA ALA A 39 -10.21 -9.10 11.75
C ALA A 39 -9.59 -10.37 11.12
N ASN A 40 -9.04 -10.28 9.90
CA ASN A 40 -8.59 -11.43 9.10
C ASN A 40 -9.66 -12.53 8.91
N ASN A 41 -10.94 -12.16 8.85
CA ASN A 41 -12.09 -13.06 8.72
C ASN A 41 -12.64 -13.07 7.29
N VAL A 42 -11.83 -13.53 6.33
CA VAL A 42 -12.14 -13.44 4.89
C VAL A 42 -12.73 -14.72 4.28
N ALA A 43 -13.04 -15.73 5.09
CA ALA A 43 -13.48 -17.04 4.60
C ALA A 43 -14.88 -17.03 3.96
N LYS A 44 -15.73 -16.06 4.33
CA LYS A 44 -17.16 -16.00 3.93
C LYS A 44 -17.48 -14.86 2.96
N CYS A 45 -16.46 -14.19 2.45
CA CYS A 45 -16.60 -13.05 1.56
C CYS A 45 -15.62 -13.19 0.38
N ASP A 46 -15.86 -12.49 -0.72
CA ASP A 46 -14.98 -12.46 -1.89
C ASP A 46 -14.19 -11.15 -1.98
N CYS A 47 -12.96 -11.23 -2.49
CA CYS A 47 -12.14 -10.06 -2.72
C CYS A 47 -12.68 -9.25 -3.90
N ALA A 48 -12.58 -7.92 -3.82
CA ALA A 48 -13.00 -7.04 -4.89
C ALA A 48 -12.10 -7.26 -6.12
N LYS A 49 -12.72 -7.56 -7.27
CA LYS A 49 -12.02 -7.79 -8.54
C LYS A 49 -12.11 -6.63 -9.52
N SER A 50 -13.02 -5.69 -9.28
CA SER A 50 -13.29 -4.55 -10.15
C SER A 50 -13.88 -3.41 -9.35
N PHE A 51 -13.52 -2.18 -9.71
CA PHE A 51 -13.97 -0.95 -9.06
C PHE A 51 -14.69 -0.12 -10.12
N SER A 52 -15.95 0.22 -9.86
CA SER A 52 -16.76 1.00 -10.82
C SER A 52 -16.53 2.50 -10.69
N ASN A 53 -15.93 2.95 -9.58
CA ASN A 53 -15.81 4.35 -9.17
C ASN A 53 -17.16 5.11 -9.12
N ALA A 54 -18.29 4.38 -9.17
CA ALA A 54 -19.61 4.96 -9.12
C ALA A 54 -19.86 5.58 -7.74
N GLY A 55 -20.16 6.88 -7.69
CA GLY A 55 -20.36 7.61 -6.44
C GLY A 55 -19.07 8.02 -5.72
N CYS A 56 -17.90 7.66 -6.25
CA CYS A 56 -16.62 8.12 -5.74
C CYS A 56 -16.32 9.52 -6.30
N LYS A 57 -15.88 10.43 -5.44
CA LYS A 57 -15.51 11.81 -5.79
C LYS A 57 -14.13 12.12 -5.26
N GLN A 58 -13.39 12.93 -6.01
CA GLN A 58 -12.09 13.40 -5.60
C GLN A 58 -12.16 14.09 -4.23
N CYS A 59 -11.28 13.69 -3.31
CA CYS A 59 -11.18 14.30 -1.99
C CYS A 59 -10.54 15.70 -2.08
N ILE A 60 -10.90 16.56 -1.14
CA ILE A 60 -10.25 17.86 -0.93
C ILE A 60 -9.45 17.77 0.34
N ASP A 61 -8.16 18.11 0.26
CA ASP A 61 -7.30 18.16 1.43
C ASP A 61 -7.80 19.21 2.44
N PRO A 62 -7.99 18.84 3.72
CA PRO A 62 -8.57 19.73 4.71
C PRO A 62 -7.65 20.88 5.11
N TYR A 63 -6.33 20.79 4.91
CA TYR A 63 -5.38 21.81 5.33
C TYR A 63 -4.90 22.67 4.15
N CYS A 64 -4.47 22.06 3.05
CA CYS A 64 -4.02 22.71 1.83
C CYS A 64 -5.18 23.22 0.94
N LYS A 65 -6.41 22.74 1.15
CA LYS A 65 -7.61 23.12 0.37
C LYS A 65 -7.48 22.84 -1.14
N VAL A 66 -6.70 21.83 -1.51
CA VAL A 66 -6.51 21.40 -2.90
C VAL A 66 -7.12 20.02 -3.13
N PRO A 67 -7.54 19.69 -4.37
CA PRO A 67 -7.90 18.33 -4.71
C PRO A 67 -6.72 17.37 -4.56
N VAL A 68 -6.95 16.21 -3.95
CA VAL A 68 -5.97 15.12 -3.85
C VAL A 68 -6.34 14.00 -4.82
N LYS A 69 -5.41 13.12 -5.23
CA LYS A 69 -5.74 12.05 -6.20
C LYS A 69 -6.81 11.06 -5.72
N PRO A 70 -6.85 10.65 -4.43
CA PRO A 70 -7.86 9.72 -3.91
C PRO A 70 -9.29 10.15 -4.26
N SER A 71 -10.07 9.23 -4.83
CA SER A 71 -11.50 9.41 -5.09
C SER A 71 -12.30 8.43 -4.26
N LEU A 72 -13.11 8.94 -3.33
CA LEU A 72 -13.81 8.15 -2.32
C LEU A 72 -15.29 8.56 -2.23
N VAL A 73 -16.09 7.79 -1.52
CA VAL A 73 -17.47 8.19 -1.23
C VAL A 73 -17.46 9.50 -0.43
N PRO A 74 -18.38 10.46 -0.70
CA PRO A 74 -18.44 11.69 0.08
C PRO A 74 -18.49 11.43 1.60
N ASN A 75 -17.74 12.24 2.35
CA ASN A 75 -17.59 12.15 3.81
C ASN A 75 -16.77 10.95 4.33
N THR A 76 -16.01 10.25 3.48
CA THR A 76 -15.06 9.20 3.90
C THR A 76 -13.60 9.53 3.58
N CYS A 77 -13.32 10.77 3.14
CA CYS A 77 -11.96 11.25 2.91
C CYS A 77 -11.17 11.22 4.22
N SER A 78 -9.91 10.76 4.18
CA SER A 78 -9.03 10.60 5.34
C SER A 78 -9.40 9.50 6.35
N ASP A 79 -10.51 8.77 6.15
CA ASP A 79 -10.91 7.65 7.02
C ASP A 79 -10.19 6.33 6.66
N GLY A 80 -9.45 6.34 5.57
CA GLY A 80 -8.88 5.14 4.98
C GLY A 80 -9.93 4.36 4.19
N CYS A 81 -9.63 3.09 3.90
CA CYS A 81 -10.55 2.22 3.18
C CYS A 81 -11.66 1.64 4.09
N VAL A 82 -12.76 2.39 4.18
CA VAL A 82 -14.01 1.95 4.83
C VAL A 82 -14.92 1.18 3.86
N THR A 83 -15.87 0.41 4.38
CA THR A 83 -16.82 -0.40 3.61
C THR A 83 -17.59 0.40 2.54
N ALA A 84 -17.88 1.68 2.79
CA ALA A 84 -18.52 2.51 1.78
C ALA A 84 -17.65 2.69 0.51
N ASN A 85 -16.33 2.60 0.64
CA ASN A 85 -15.36 2.78 -0.44
C ASN A 85 -15.08 1.50 -1.24
N LEU A 86 -15.85 0.42 -1.02
CA LEU A 86 -15.64 -0.88 -1.68
C LEU A 86 -15.57 -0.78 -3.21
N ASN A 87 -16.28 0.18 -3.81
CA ASN A 87 -16.34 0.37 -5.26
C ASN A 87 -15.34 1.42 -5.78
N CYS A 88 -14.55 2.05 -4.90
CA CYS A 88 -13.58 3.09 -5.26
C CYS A 88 -12.19 2.48 -5.46
N ASP A 89 -11.60 2.70 -6.63
CA ASP A 89 -10.32 2.13 -7.05
C ASP A 89 -9.12 2.57 -6.18
N THR A 90 -9.24 3.75 -5.56
CA THR A 90 -8.35 4.25 -4.50
C THR A 90 -8.24 3.30 -3.29
N CYS A 91 -9.11 2.30 -3.17
CA CYS A 91 -9.06 1.27 -2.14
C CYS A 91 -8.74 -0.14 -2.67
N PHE A 92 -8.25 -0.24 -3.90
CA PHE A 92 -7.90 -1.52 -4.53
C PHE A 92 -6.85 -2.30 -3.74
N ILE A 93 -5.80 -1.63 -3.23
CA ILE A 93 -4.75 -2.28 -2.44
C ILE A 93 -5.35 -3.03 -1.24
N TYR A 94 -6.42 -2.49 -0.63
CA TYR A 94 -7.03 -3.05 0.57
C TYR A 94 -8.09 -4.12 0.24
N PHE A 95 -9.13 -3.77 -0.52
CA PHE A 95 -10.25 -4.68 -0.81
C PHE A 95 -9.95 -5.75 -1.88
N GLY A 96 -8.94 -5.50 -2.72
CA GLY A 96 -8.42 -6.46 -3.69
C GLY A 96 -7.15 -7.12 -3.18
N GLY A 97 -6.01 -6.44 -3.32
CA GLY A 97 -4.68 -7.03 -3.13
C GLY A 97 -4.44 -7.67 -1.76
N LEU A 98 -4.70 -6.95 -0.67
CA LEU A 98 -4.59 -7.49 0.69
C LEU A 98 -5.59 -8.62 0.92
N CYS A 99 -6.83 -8.45 0.48
CA CYS A 99 -7.85 -9.48 0.62
C CYS A 99 -7.40 -10.81 -0.01
N GLU A 100 -6.82 -10.77 -1.22
CA GLU A 100 -6.35 -11.97 -1.91
C GLU A 100 -5.22 -12.67 -1.14
N CYS A 101 -4.32 -11.89 -0.51
CA CYS A 101 -3.31 -12.43 0.38
C CYS A 101 -3.92 -13.07 1.65
N LEU A 102 -4.91 -12.43 2.26
CA LEU A 102 -5.62 -12.96 3.43
C LEU A 102 -6.41 -14.24 3.11
N LYS A 103 -7.02 -14.33 1.92
CA LYS A 103 -7.72 -15.54 1.46
C LYS A 103 -6.76 -16.66 1.05
N GLY A 104 -5.47 -16.36 0.86
CA GLY A 104 -4.49 -17.29 0.31
C GLY A 104 -4.71 -17.61 -1.17
N THR A 105 -5.43 -16.75 -1.90
CA THR A 105 -5.65 -16.89 -3.35
C THR A 105 -4.54 -16.22 -4.16
N ALA A 106 -3.84 -15.25 -3.56
CA ALA A 106 -2.62 -14.69 -4.12
C ALA A 106 -1.39 -15.50 -3.72
N THR A 107 -0.46 -15.65 -4.66
CA THR A 107 0.84 -16.28 -4.41
C THR A 107 1.83 -15.30 -3.78
N SER A 108 2.83 -15.84 -3.09
CA SER A 108 4.03 -15.11 -2.67
C SER A 108 3.81 -13.90 -1.75
N CYS A 109 2.63 -13.79 -1.14
CA CYS A 109 2.40 -12.84 -0.07
C CYS A 109 3.30 -13.16 1.13
N ARG A 110 3.88 -12.13 1.75
CA ARG A 110 4.68 -12.27 2.98
C ARG A 110 4.06 -11.46 4.10
N LYS A 111 4.01 -12.01 5.30
CA LYS A 111 3.39 -11.38 6.47
C LYS A 111 4.41 -11.12 7.57
N SER A 112 4.27 -9.99 8.25
CA SER A 112 4.86 -9.73 9.57
C SER A 112 3.87 -8.95 10.43
N GLY A 113 3.35 -9.56 11.51
CA GLY A 113 2.29 -8.96 12.31
C GLY A 113 1.04 -8.65 11.48
N ASN A 114 0.60 -7.39 11.47
CA ASN A 114 -0.53 -6.92 10.64
C ASN A 114 -0.10 -6.45 9.24
N TRP A 115 1.19 -6.48 8.93
CA TRP A 115 1.74 -6.00 7.67
C TRP A 115 1.93 -7.12 6.66
N TRP A 116 1.64 -6.82 5.40
CA TRP A 116 1.62 -7.76 4.29
C TRP A 116 2.32 -7.17 3.08
N MET A 117 3.32 -7.87 2.55
CA MET A 117 3.79 -7.67 1.19
C MET A 117 2.83 -8.39 0.24
N LEU A 118 2.31 -7.65 -0.74
CA LEU A 118 1.35 -8.14 -1.72
C LEU A 118 2.04 -8.89 -2.88
N ASN A 119 1.25 -9.60 -3.70
CA ASN A 119 1.70 -10.48 -4.78
C ASN A 119 2.59 -9.79 -5.84
N SER A 120 2.47 -8.47 -6.02
CA SER A 120 3.35 -7.73 -6.93
C SER A 120 4.81 -7.65 -6.45
N HIS A 121 5.10 -8.06 -5.21
CA HIS A 121 6.39 -7.90 -4.53
C HIS A 121 6.93 -6.47 -4.43
N THR A 122 6.09 -5.48 -4.72
CA THR A 122 6.47 -4.07 -4.76
C THR A 122 5.70 -3.22 -3.76
N ILE A 123 4.72 -3.79 -3.06
CA ILE A 123 3.83 -3.06 -2.16
C ILE A 123 3.70 -3.81 -0.84
N ILE A 124 3.93 -3.10 0.26
CA ILE A 124 3.65 -3.55 1.63
C ILE A 124 2.52 -2.71 2.20
N THR A 125 1.44 -3.32 2.67
CA THR A 125 0.29 -2.64 3.30
C THR A 125 -0.06 -3.27 4.64
N SER A 126 -1.00 -2.70 5.37
CA SER A 126 -1.49 -3.20 6.66
C SER A 126 -2.91 -3.73 6.55
N SER A 127 -3.24 -4.77 7.33
CA SER A 127 -4.63 -5.18 7.53
C SER A 127 -5.41 -4.22 8.43
N GLN A 128 -4.71 -3.41 9.23
CA GLN A 128 -5.32 -2.31 9.95
C GLN A 128 -5.68 -1.18 8.97
N ARG A 129 -6.80 -0.52 9.23
CA ARG A 129 -7.23 0.65 8.47
C ARG A 129 -6.35 1.83 8.83
N ILE A 130 -5.38 2.14 7.97
CA ILE A 130 -4.43 3.23 8.15
C ILE A 130 -4.43 4.00 6.82
N PRO A 131 -4.93 5.24 6.75
CA PRO A 131 -5.02 5.98 5.49
C PRO A 131 -3.66 6.25 4.83
N GLY A 132 -2.64 6.59 5.61
CA GLY A 132 -1.30 6.86 5.10
C GLY A 132 -0.32 7.33 6.18
N ILE A 133 0.74 8.02 5.75
CA ILE A 133 1.91 8.37 6.56
C ILE A 133 1.60 9.05 7.90
N LEU A 134 0.62 9.96 7.93
CA LEU A 134 0.26 10.70 9.15
C LEU A 134 -0.36 9.79 10.23
N GLN A 135 -0.95 8.66 9.84
CA GLN A 135 -1.64 7.73 10.75
C GLN A 135 -0.83 6.48 11.09
N VAL A 136 0.34 6.26 10.47
CA VAL A 136 1.24 5.14 10.82
C VAL A 136 1.75 5.28 12.25
N GLY A 137 1.96 6.51 12.72
CA GLY A 137 2.51 6.77 14.05
C GLY A 137 3.90 6.16 14.21
N THR A 138 4.10 5.38 15.27
CA THR A 138 5.37 4.69 15.56
C THR A 138 5.34 3.20 15.18
N ASP A 139 4.34 2.72 14.44
CA ASP A 139 4.31 1.33 13.97
C ASP A 139 5.33 1.11 12.85
N ASN A 140 6.47 0.51 13.20
CA ASN A 140 7.56 0.22 12.26
C ASN A 140 7.38 -1.11 11.51
N GLY A 141 6.30 -1.86 11.72
CA GLY A 141 6.17 -3.24 11.23
C GLY A 141 6.28 -3.38 9.71
N GLY A 142 5.69 -2.46 8.95
CA GLY A 142 5.78 -2.44 7.48
C GLY A 142 7.20 -2.16 6.99
N TRP A 143 7.88 -1.20 7.62
CA TRP A 143 9.26 -0.87 7.32
C TRP A 143 10.22 -2.00 7.69
N GLN A 144 9.99 -2.69 8.81
CA GLN A 144 10.77 -3.86 9.23
C GLN A 144 10.63 -5.01 8.25
N LEU A 145 9.41 -5.27 7.76
CA LEU A 145 9.18 -6.26 6.72
C LEU A 145 9.97 -5.91 5.45
N GLY A 146 9.90 -4.66 4.99
CA GLY A 146 10.66 -4.18 3.84
C GLY A 146 12.18 -4.31 4.02
N GLN A 147 12.72 -3.90 5.17
CA GLN A 147 14.15 -4.02 5.48
C GLN A 147 14.60 -5.48 5.54
N THR A 148 13.76 -6.38 6.05
CA THR A 148 14.02 -7.83 6.07
C THR A 148 14.12 -8.38 4.65
N ILE A 149 13.18 -8.02 3.77
CA ILE A 149 13.19 -8.41 2.36
C ILE A 149 14.48 -7.92 1.66
N LEU A 150 14.85 -6.64 1.86
CA LEU A 150 16.08 -6.07 1.29
C LEU A 150 17.35 -6.75 1.82
N LYS A 151 17.35 -7.18 3.08
CA LYS A 151 18.49 -7.90 3.67
C LYS A 151 18.64 -9.31 3.09
N GLU A 152 17.54 -10.03 2.91
CA GLU A 152 17.57 -11.40 2.40
C GLU A 152 18.04 -11.48 0.94
N GLY A 153 17.76 -10.46 0.12
CA GLY A 153 18.24 -10.44 -1.26
C GLY A 153 17.50 -11.42 -2.19
N THR A 154 16.41 -12.03 -1.74
CA THR A 154 15.73 -13.15 -2.40
C THR A 154 14.55 -12.73 -3.26
N THR A 155 13.98 -11.55 -3.01
CA THR A 155 12.78 -11.08 -3.71
C THR A 155 13.14 -10.49 -5.06
N SER A 156 12.53 -11.02 -6.12
CA SER A 156 12.73 -10.55 -7.49
C SER A 156 11.49 -9.78 -7.95
N ILE A 157 11.67 -8.52 -8.33
CA ILE A 157 10.59 -7.71 -8.94
C ILE A 157 10.59 -7.82 -10.47
N SER A 158 11.67 -8.36 -11.04
CA SER A 158 11.73 -8.81 -12.44
C SER A 158 12.74 -9.97 -12.56
N PRO A 159 12.75 -10.73 -13.66
CA PRO A 159 13.70 -11.83 -13.86
C PRO A 159 15.18 -11.42 -13.76
N LYS A 160 15.51 -10.14 -13.91
CA LYS A 160 16.87 -9.60 -13.91
C LYS A 160 17.22 -8.81 -12.66
N VAL A 161 16.25 -8.56 -11.78
CA VAL A 161 16.39 -7.63 -10.65
C VAL A 161 16.04 -8.35 -9.36
N LYS A 162 17.04 -8.50 -8.50
CA LYS A 162 16.89 -8.93 -7.11
C LYS A 162 16.99 -7.72 -6.20
N LEU A 163 15.94 -7.50 -5.43
CA LEU A 163 15.93 -6.48 -4.41
C LEU A 163 16.92 -6.85 -3.31
N SER A 164 17.83 -5.94 -3.02
CA SER A 164 18.83 -6.07 -1.96
C SER A 164 19.03 -4.70 -1.32
N ARG A 165 19.65 -4.63 -0.14
CA ARG A 165 20.02 -3.34 0.49
C ARG A 165 20.76 -2.41 -0.48
N LYS A 166 21.67 -2.95 -1.30
CA LYS A 166 22.49 -2.17 -2.23
C LYS A 166 21.70 -1.42 -3.29
N TYR A 167 20.63 -2.02 -3.81
CA TYR A 167 19.90 -1.48 -4.97
C TYR A 167 18.46 -1.10 -4.65
N GLY A 168 17.88 -1.73 -3.63
CA GLY A 168 16.51 -1.54 -3.21
C GLY A 168 16.32 -0.32 -2.32
N THR A 169 15.09 0.16 -2.30
CA THR A 169 14.62 1.27 -1.48
C THR A 169 13.22 0.97 -0.97
N LEU A 170 12.84 1.63 0.12
CA LEU A 170 11.46 1.68 0.60
C LEU A 170 10.96 3.12 0.46
N SER A 171 9.69 3.30 0.14
CA SER A 171 9.10 4.63 0.06
C SER A 171 7.63 4.63 0.46
N LEU A 172 7.19 5.72 1.07
CA LEU A 172 5.78 5.99 1.32
C LEU A 172 5.49 7.43 0.91
N ASN A 173 4.47 7.57 0.07
CA ASN A 173 4.05 8.84 -0.49
C ASN A 173 3.36 9.74 0.55
N SER A 174 3.44 11.05 0.33
CA SER A 174 2.74 12.06 1.14
C SER A 174 1.23 12.03 0.88
N VAL A 175 0.47 12.72 1.72
CA VAL A 175 -1.00 12.82 1.60
C VAL A 175 -1.40 13.39 0.24
N LEU A 176 -0.68 14.41 -0.23
CA LEU A 176 -1.07 15.15 -1.43
C LEU A 176 -0.78 14.42 -2.75
N VAL A 177 0.07 13.39 -2.72
CA VAL A 177 0.55 12.73 -3.95
C VAL A 177 0.22 11.25 -4.02
N ARG A 178 -0.22 10.63 -2.92
CA ARG A 178 -0.72 9.25 -2.90
C ARG A 178 -1.97 9.12 -3.78
N ASP A 179 -2.15 7.97 -4.38
CA ASP A 179 -3.30 7.59 -5.21
C ASP A 179 -4.29 6.67 -4.48
N GLN A 180 -3.82 6.02 -3.41
CA GLN A 180 -4.60 5.08 -2.59
C GLN A 180 -4.80 5.63 -1.17
N GLU A 181 -5.98 5.34 -0.59
CA GLU A 181 -6.34 5.75 0.78
C GLU A 181 -6.17 4.59 1.77
N GLN A 182 -5.13 3.80 1.56
CA GLN A 182 -4.64 2.80 2.49
C GLN A 182 -3.12 2.88 2.46
N VAL A 183 -2.48 2.83 3.62
CA VAL A 183 -1.03 2.91 3.74
C VAL A 183 -0.37 1.82 2.89
N HIS A 184 0.59 2.22 2.07
CA HIS A 184 1.35 1.30 1.27
C HIS A 184 2.79 1.79 1.12
N ILE A 185 3.73 0.96 1.54
CA ILE A 185 5.16 1.18 1.37
C ILE A 185 5.55 0.52 0.06
N HIS A 186 6.06 1.33 -0.86
CA HIS A 186 6.67 0.89 -2.10
C HIS A 186 8.01 0.25 -1.80
N LEU A 187 8.25 -0.91 -2.39
CA LEU A 187 9.50 -1.63 -2.37
C LEU A 187 10.03 -1.66 -3.82
N CYS A 188 11.07 -0.87 -4.07
CA CYS A 188 11.53 -0.55 -5.42
C CYS A 188 13.02 -0.86 -5.59
N GLU A 189 13.46 -1.11 -6.83
CA GLU A 189 14.87 -0.99 -7.20
C GLU A 189 15.14 0.42 -7.73
N ASN A 190 16.25 1.02 -7.31
CA ASN A 190 16.75 2.26 -7.92
C ASN A 190 18.28 2.25 -7.96
N THR A 191 18.86 1.57 -8.95
CA THR A 191 20.32 1.47 -9.13
C THR A 191 20.98 2.81 -9.46
N ASN A 192 20.22 3.76 -10.03
CA ASN A 192 20.73 5.05 -10.48
C ASN A 192 20.41 6.22 -9.53
N SER A 193 19.93 5.92 -8.31
CA SER A 193 19.49 6.91 -7.33
C SER A 193 20.51 8.03 -7.13
N GLN A 194 20.11 9.26 -7.45
CA GLN A 194 20.92 10.46 -7.21
C GLN A 194 21.05 10.75 -5.71
N LEU A 195 20.00 10.43 -4.93
CA LEU A 195 20.06 10.50 -3.48
C LEU A 195 21.13 9.54 -2.94
N ARG A 196 21.15 8.26 -3.37
CA ARG A 196 22.19 7.32 -2.95
C ARG A 196 23.59 7.85 -3.28
N LYS A 197 23.82 8.28 -4.53
CA LYS A 197 25.11 8.83 -4.96
C LYS A 197 25.57 10.00 -4.09
N TYR A 198 24.65 10.90 -3.75
CA TYR A 198 24.94 12.01 -2.85
C TYR A 198 25.31 11.53 -1.45
N LEU A 199 24.47 10.67 -0.84
CA LEU A 199 24.67 10.13 0.50
C LEU A 199 25.96 9.31 0.61
N SER A 200 26.35 8.61 -0.46
CA SER A 200 27.61 7.86 -0.58
C SER A 200 28.85 8.75 -0.71
N SER A 201 28.69 10.03 -1.07
CA SER A 201 29.84 10.89 -1.37
C SER A 201 30.70 11.19 -0.14
N SER A 202 31.99 11.47 -0.36
CA SER A 202 32.94 11.83 0.71
C SER A 202 32.58 13.14 1.42
N ALA A 203 31.77 14.00 0.81
CA ALA A 203 31.25 15.22 1.42
C ALA A 203 30.22 14.95 2.53
N VAL A 204 29.53 13.81 2.47
CA VAL A 204 28.47 13.44 3.43
C VAL A 204 29.07 12.60 4.56
N LYS A 205 29.35 13.25 5.70
CA LYS A 205 29.79 12.57 6.92
C LYS A 205 28.59 12.04 7.71
N ARG A 206 28.42 10.71 7.77
CA ARG A 206 27.29 10.02 8.44
C ARG A 206 27.16 10.40 9.93
N SER A 207 28.27 10.67 10.60
CA SER A 207 28.31 11.17 11.97
C SER A 207 27.56 12.49 12.16
N ASN A 208 27.43 13.30 11.11
CA ASN A 208 26.70 14.56 11.16
C ASN A 208 25.18 14.35 11.08
N TYR A 209 24.72 13.18 10.63
CA TYR A 209 23.32 12.85 10.38
C TYR A 209 22.79 11.78 11.34
N GLN A 210 23.31 11.71 12.57
CA GLN A 210 22.77 10.83 13.61
C GLN A 210 21.39 11.27 14.11
N THR A 211 21.00 12.50 13.77
CA THR A 211 19.65 13.04 13.89
C THR A 211 19.19 13.56 12.54
N MET A 212 17.88 13.70 12.36
CA MET A 212 17.27 14.25 11.16
C MET A 212 17.79 15.66 10.84
N LYS A 213 18.42 15.83 9.68
CA LYS A 213 18.94 17.12 9.19
C LYS A 213 18.71 17.29 7.71
N ALA A 214 18.49 18.53 7.30
CA ALA A 214 18.42 18.90 5.89
C ALA A 214 19.72 18.54 5.17
N ILE A 215 19.62 18.03 3.94
CA ILE A 215 20.78 17.87 3.06
C ILE A 215 20.96 19.15 2.22
N PRO A 216 22.15 19.76 2.22
CA PRO A 216 22.41 21.01 1.50
C PRO A 216 22.73 20.74 0.03
N THR A 217 21.81 20.09 -0.70
CA THR A 217 21.98 19.78 -2.12
C THR A 217 20.66 19.83 -2.86
N THR A 218 20.72 20.15 -4.14
CA THR A 218 19.58 20.07 -5.05
C THR A 218 19.62 18.73 -5.78
N LEU A 219 18.49 18.01 -5.77
CA LEU A 219 18.26 16.82 -6.59
C LEU A 219 17.15 17.12 -7.62
N PRO A 220 17.02 16.33 -8.71
CA PRO A 220 15.95 16.54 -9.68
C PRO A 220 14.56 16.53 -9.03
N GLY A 221 13.84 17.66 -9.07
CA GLY A 221 12.53 17.81 -8.42
C GLY A 221 12.58 18.13 -6.91
N TYR A 222 13.76 18.32 -6.34
CA TYR A 222 13.95 18.62 -4.91
C TYR A 222 14.99 19.73 -4.72
N PRO A 223 14.57 20.96 -4.39
CA PRO A 223 15.47 22.06 -4.06
C PRO A 223 16.41 21.75 -2.88
N SER A 224 17.45 22.57 -2.71
CA SER A 224 18.29 22.52 -1.49
C SER A 224 17.43 22.54 -0.24
N ASP A 225 17.82 21.74 0.75
CA ASP A 225 17.21 21.67 2.08
C ASP A 225 15.74 21.19 2.10
N SER A 226 15.20 20.72 0.97
CA SER A 226 13.84 20.13 0.87
C SER A 226 13.77 18.64 1.25
N ILE A 227 14.93 18.03 1.48
CA ILE A 227 15.07 16.65 1.92
C ILE A 227 15.81 16.68 3.25
N HIS A 228 15.26 16.01 4.25
CA HIS A 228 15.93 15.82 5.53
C HIS A 228 16.24 14.33 5.70
N CYS A 229 17.44 14.01 6.14
CA CYS A 229 17.90 12.64 6.29
C CYS A 229 18.48 12.38 7.69
N GLN A 230 18.36 11.14 8.13
CA GLN A 230 19.03 10.58 9.30
C GLN A 230 19.67 9.24 8.91
N ALA A 231 20.96 9.07 9.21
CA ALA A 231 21.71 7.84 9.02
C ALA A 231 21.54 6.89 10.21
N SER A 232 21.69 5.59 9.97
CA SER A 232 21.86 4.59 11.01
C SER A 232 23.14 4.83 11.80
N GLN A 233 23.16 4.34 13.04
CA GLN A 233 24.33 4.48 13.92
C GLN A 233 25.50 3.62 13.47
N SER A 234 25.20 2.49 12.81
CA SER A 234 26.18 1.52 12.35
C SER A 234 25.90 1.07 10.91
N LYS A 235 26.95 0.52 10.29
CA LYS A 235 26.87 -0.18 9.02
C LYS A 235 26.02 -1.44 9.16
N SER A 236 25.40 -1.85 8.05
CA SER A 236 24.58 -3.05 7.95
C SER A 236 23.36 -3.07 8.87
N ASP A 237 23.01 -1.94 9.49
CA ASP A 237 21.80 -1.83 10.31
C ASP A 237 20.57 -2.01 9.42
N SER A 238 19.86 -3.11 9.63
CA SER A 238 18.67 -3.50 8.89
C SER A 238 17.40 -3.34 9.70
N ASN A 239 17.42 -2.57 10.79
CA ASN A 239 16.26 -2.36 11.65
C ASN A 239 16.18 -0.92 12.16
N ILE A 240 16.56 0.05 11.32
CA ILE A 240 16.35 1.46 11.65
C ILE A 240 14.84 1.73 11.80
N ASP A 241 14.47 2.50 12.82
CA ASP A 241 13.07 2.79 13.16
C ASP A 241 12.54 3.95 12.32
N VAL A 242 12.16 3.63 11.07
CA VAL A 242 11.67 4.60 10.08
C VAL A 242 10.40 5.29 10.58
N ALA A 243 9.46 4.52 11.15
CA ALA A 243 8.19 5.06 11.64
C ALA A 243 8.42 6.07 12.77
N LYS A 244 9.25 5.73 13.77
CA LYS A 244 9.57 6.66 14.86
C LYS A 244 10.28 7.91 14.37
N ILE A 245 11.31 7.77 13.53
CA ILE A 245 12.07 8.90 12.98
C ILE A 245 11.14 9.86 12.22
N THR A 246 10.22 9.31 11.41
CA THR A 246 9.25 10.09 10.65
C THR A 246 8.22 10.74 11.57
N SER A 247 7.70 10.02 12.56
CA SER A 247 6.76 10.56 13.55
C SER A 247 7.38 11.70 14.36
N ASP A 248 8.65 11.57 14.75
CA ASP A 248 9.37 12.63 15.46
C ASP A 248 9.62 13.85 14.57
N TYR A 249 9.89 13.64 13.27
CA TYR A 249 9.98 14.75 12.32
C TYR A 249 8.63 15.48 12.17
N LEU A 250 7.53 14.75 11.97
CA LEU A 250 6.18 15.32 11.83
C LEU A 250 5.78 16.18 13.04
N LYS A 251 6.24 15.85 14.26
CA LYS A 251 6.01 16.69 15.45
C LYS A 251 6.72 18.06 15.41
N THR A 252 7.72 18.22 14.54
CA THR A 252 8.43 19.50 14.34
C THR A 252 7.74 20.39 13.30
N VAL A 253 6.85 19.81 12.48
CA VAL A 253 6.10 20.53 11.44
C VAL A 253 4.83 21.13 12.07
N THR A 254 4.66 22.44 11.97
CA THR A 254 3.57 23.17 12.66
C THR A 254 2.39 23.48 11.76
N SER A 255 2.59 23.54 10.44
CA SER A 255 1.54 23.77 9.45
C SER A 255 0.92 22.44 9.01
N GLY A 256 -0.41 22.37 9.02
CA GLY A 256 -1.16 21.20 8.55
C GLY A 256 -0.85 20.86 7.09
N CYS A 257 -0.83 21.88 6.23
CA CYS A 257 -0.54 21.67 4.82
C CYS A 257 0.91 21.20 4.61
N ASP A 258 1.85 21.71 5.40
CA ASP A 258 3.25 21.28 5.33
C ASP A 258 3.40 19.81 5.76
N MET A 259 2.61 19.35 6.75
CA MET A 259 2.56 17.92 7.11
C MET A 259 2.04 17.05 5.96
N ASP A 260 1.04 17.53 5.22
CA ASP A 260 0.47 16.79 4.09
C ASP A 260 1.42 16.70 2.88
N HIS A 261 2.45 17.55 2.83
CA HIS A 261 3.57 17.43 1.89
C HIS A 261 4.61 16.38 2.30
N VAL A 262 4.60 15.91 3.56
CA VAL A 262 5.63 14.99 4.04
C VAL A 262 5.48 13.60 3.43
N GLY A 263 6.46 13.20 2.63
CA GLY A 263 6.69 11.82 2.22
C GLY A 263 7.96 11.30 2.89
N ASN A 264 8.19 9.99 2.85
CA ASN A 264 9.40 9.43 3.42
C ASN A 264 9.87 8.15 2.70
N GLY A 265 11.05 7.69 3.09
CA GLY A 265 11.59 6.44 2.61
C GLY A 265 12.89 6.05 3.26
N LEU A 266 13.36 4.87 2.89
CA LEU A 266 14.59 4.26 3.35
C LEU A 266 15.45 3.86 2.17
N ILE A 267 16.73 4.22 2.25
CA ILE A 267 17.75 3.87 1.27
C ILE A 267 19.06 3.50 1.96
N THR A 268 19.80 2.56 1.40
CA THR A 268 21.16 2.24 1.88
C THR A 268 22.18 2.90 0.96
N ASP A 269 23.23 3.50 1.54
CA ASP A 269 24.35 4.07 0.80
C ASP A 269 25.42 3.02 0.43
N ASP A 270 26.47 3.42 -0.28
CA ASP A 270 27.53 2.50 -0.73
C ASP A 270 28.45 2.03 0.42
N ASP A 271 28.37 2.67 1.59
CA ASP A 271 29.07 2.28 2.82
C ASP A 271 28.24 1.34 3.72
N ASP A 272 27.06 0.92 3.24
CA ASP A 272 26.07 0.07 3.91
C ASP A 272 25.42 0.71 5.16
N TYR A 273 25.38 2.04 5.25
CA TYR A 273 24.51 2.73 6.21
C TYR A 273 23.10 2.83 5.66
N SER A 274 22.11 2.56 6.49
CA SER A 274 20.70 2.83 6.18
C SER A 274 20.40 4.29 6.46
N TRP A 275 19.62 4.92 5.59
CA TRP A 275 19.20 6.30 5.70
C TRP A 275 17.70 6.38 5.65
N VAL A 276 17.11 7.06 6.63
CA VAL A 276 15.71 7.49 6.58
C VAL A 276 15.70 8.92 6.12
N CYS A 277 15.01 9.21 5.02
CA CYS A 277 14.81 10.59 4.58
C CYS A 277 13.34 10.92 4.42
N VAL A 278 13.01 12.18 4.70
CA VAL A 278 11.69 12.78 4.50
C VAL A 278 11.78 13.89 3.45
N THR A 279 10.73 14.03 2.66
CA THR A 279 10.56 15.12 1.68
C THR A 279 9.59 16.13 2.24
N THR A 280 9.80 17.43 1.98
CA THR A 280 8.96 18.51 2.54
C THR A 280 8.14 19.26 1.50
N GLN A 281 8.13 18.79 0.25
CA GLN A 281 7.49 19.48 -0.87
C GLN A 281 6.52 18.57 -1.62
N GLN A 282 5.87 19.14 -2.64
CA GLN A 282 4.88 18.47 -3.51
C GLN A 282 5.41 17.24 -4.28
N SER A 283 6.70 16.97 -4.25
CA SER A 283 7.28 15.82 -4.95
C SER A 283 7.05 14.53 -4.15
N SER A 284 6.73 13.45 -4.86
CA SER A 284 6.40 12.16 -4.26
C SER A 284 7.61 11.50 -3.60
N GLY A 285 7.42 10.79 -2.48
CA GLY A 285 8.49 9.96 -1.92
C GLY A 285 8.98 8.93 -2.93
N GLU A 286 8.03 8.28 -3.62
CA GLU A 286 8.32 7.29 -4.65
C GLU A 286 9.20 7.87 -5.77
N GLN A 287 8.98 9.12 -6.19
CA GLN A 287 9.84 9.78 -7.17
C GLN A 287 11.30 9.87 -6.70
N LEU A 288 11.55 10.26 -5.44
CA LEU A 288 12.91 10.36 -4.87
C LEU A 288 13.59 9.00 -4.73
N PHE A 289 12.86 8.02 -4.19
CA PHE A 289 13.42 6.73 -3.78
C PHE A 289 13.38 5.68 -4.89
N CYS A 290 12.28 5.59 -5.62
CA CYS A 290 12.05 4.61 -6.68
C CYS A 290 12.46 5.11 -8.07
N GLY A 291 12.54 6.44 -8.29
CA GLY A 291 12.98 7.02 -9.57
C GLY A 291 11.94 6.93 -10.69
N THR A 292 10.67 7.06 -10.32
CA THR A 292 9.50 7.02 -11.23
C THR A 292 9.28 8.34 -11.98
#